data_AF-A0A348V320-F1
#
_entry.id   AF-A0A348V320-F1
#
_cell.length_a   1.000
_cell.length_b   1.000
_cell.length_c   1.000
_cell.angle_alpha   90.00
_cell.angle_beta   90.00
_cell.angle_gamma   90.00
#
_symmetry.space_group_name_H-M   'P 1'
#
loop_
_entity.id
_entity.type
_entity.pdbx_description
1 polymer ?
#
loop_
_entity_poly.entity_id
_entity_poly.type
_entity_poly.pdbx_seq_one_letter_code
_entity_poly.pdbx_strand_id
1 'polypeptide(L)'
;MLWWLNSAVGTILKVIFLPFSFFNPWVAMLVISLLTALLLLLVYKKTSNQAGIKQVKNRIKASLLEIRLYQNDFRTQLGSQKQLVAANLRYLLYNLQPLLVMILPIFLLLAQLNLWFGYRAVRPGETFLLKVRFITAVDMERLTLELEAPPGLT
;
A
#
# COMPACT_ATOMS: atom_id res chain seq x y z
N MET A 1 -11.77 -15.49 -13.89
CA MET A 1 -12.58 -14.35 -13.37
C MET A 1 -11.74 -13.12 -12.95
N LEU A 2 -10.43 -13.20 -12.71
CA LEU A 2 -9.59 -12.04 -12.35
C LEU A 2 -9.09 -11.19 -13.54
N TRP A 3 -9.22 -11.68 -14.78
CA TRP A 3 -8.68 -11.01 -15.96
C TRP A 3 -9.36 -9.65 -16.26
N TRP A 4 -10.69 -9.57 -16.13
CA TRP A 4 -11.42 -8.33 -16.41
C TRP A 4 -11.08 -7.22 -15.41
N LEU A 5 -10.93 -7.56 -14.13
CA LEU A 5 -10.57 -6.60 -13.07
C LEU A 5 -9.16 -6.06 -13.29
N ASN A 6 -8.22 -6.96 -13.61
CA ASN A 6 -6.84 -6.58 -13.93
C ASN A 6 -6.78 -5.67 -15.17
N SER A 7 -7.55 -6.00 -16.21
CA SER A 7 -7.59 -5.26 -17.46
C SER A 7 -8.25 -3.87 -17.31
N ALA A 8 -9.31 -3.78 -16.51
CA ALA A 8 -9.99 -2.52 -16.23
C ALA A 8 -9.06 -1.54 -15.49
N VAL A 9 -8.41 -2.00 -14.42
CA VAL A 9 -7.48 -1.14 -13.68
C VAL A 9 -6.24 -0.81 -14.50
N GLY A 10 -5.72 -1.77 -15.27
CA GLY A 10 -4.63 -1.53 -16.20
C GLY A 10 -4.97 -0.45 -17.24
N THR A 11 -6.20 -0.45 -17.77
CA THR A 11 -6.67 0.60 -18.71
C THR A 11 -6.75 1.97 -18.03
N ILE A 12 -7.30 2.05 -16.82
CA ILE A 12 -7.37 3.32 -16.06
C ILE A 12 -5.97 3.88 -15.82
N LEU A 13 -5.06 3.03 -15.33
CA LEU A 13 -3.68 3.45 -15.07
C LEU A 13 -2.94 3.83 -16.36
N LYS A 14 -3.16 3.11 -17.47
CA LYS A 14 -2.65 3.51 -18.78
C LYS A 14 -3.10 4.92 -19.14
N VAL A 15 -4.38 5.22 -19.05
CA VAL A 15 -4.93 6.54 -19.37
C VAL A 15 -4.33 7.62 -18.46
N ILE A 16 -4.20 7.33 -17.16
CA ILE A 16 -3.57 8.24 -16.20
C ILE A 16 -2.10 8.46 -16.55
N PHE A 17 -1.34 7.42 -16.90
CA PHE A 17 0.10 7.50 -17.15
C PHE A 17 0.48 7.98 -18.56
N LEU A 18 -0.41 7.86 -19.55
CA LEU A 18 -0.17 8.28 -20.93
C LEU A 18 0.37 9.71 -21.05
N PRO A 19 -0.24 10.74 -20.42
CA PRO A 19 0.30 12.11 -20.48
C PRO A 19 1.64 12.26 -19.73
N PHE A 20 1.94 11.38 -18.76
CA PHE A 20 3.17 11.44 -17.96
C PHE A 20 4.32 10.63 -18.55
N SER A 21 4.10 9.90 -19.65
CA SER A 21 5.13 9.10 -20.33
C SER A 21 6.31 9.95 -20.85
N PHE A 22 6.06 11.22 -21.13
CA PHE A 22 7.08 12.20 -21.54
C PHE A 22 7.82 12.86 -20.37
N PHE A 23 7.32 12.70 -19.14
CA PHE A 23 7.87 13.33 -17.95
C PHE A 23 8.72 12.36 -17.14
N ASN A 24 9.48 12.91 -16.19
CA ASN A 24 10.24 12.10 -15.24
C ASN A 24 9.28 11.15 -14.47
N PRO A 25 9.61 9.85 -14.35
CA PRO A 25 8.81 8.87 -13.59
C PRO A 25 8.34 9.31 -12.20
N TRP A 26 9.10 10.18 -11.52
CA TRP A 26 8.72 10.74 -10.22
C TRP A 26 7.39 11.52 -10.25
N VAL A 27 7.09 12.23 -11.34
CA VAL A 27 5.84 13.01 -11.46
C VAL A 27 4.63 12.07 -11.52
N ALA A 28 4.73 11.03 -12.35
CA ALA A 28 3.72 9.98 -12.42
C ALA A 28 3.49 9.32 -11.05
N MET A 29 4.57 9.07 -10.31
CA MET A 29 4.53 8.47 -8.97
C MET A 29 3.87 9.38 -7.92
N LEU A 30 4.08 10.70 -7.97
CA LEU A 30 3.39 11.66 -7.11
C LEU A 30 1.89 11.72 -7.40
N VAL A 31 1.52 11.79 -8.68
CA VAL A 31 0.11 11.86 -9.10
C VAL A 31 -0.64 10.60 -8.66
N ILE A 32 -0.08 9.42 -8.91
CA ILE A 32 -0.75 8.17 -8.50
C ILE A 32 -0.82 8.03 -6.97
N SER A 33 0.16 8.55 -6.24
CA SER A 33 0.12 8.57 -4.77
C SER A 33 -1.02 9.44 -4.24
N LEU A 34 -1.21 10.63 -4.82
CA LEU A 34 -2.33 11.51 -4.49
C LEU A 34 -3.68 10.87 -4.82
N LEU A 35 -3.83 10.32 -6.02
CA LEU A 35 -5.06 9.63 -6.43
C LEU A 35 -5.37 8.42 -5.53
N THR A 36 -4.34 7.67 -5.15
CA THR A 36 -4.47 6.55 -4.20
C THR A 36 -4.93 7.02 -2.84
N ALA A 37 -4.35 8.10 -2.31
CA ALA A 37 -4.78 8.68 -1.03
C ALA A 37 -6.25 9.11 -1.06
N LEU A 38 -6.68 9.78 -2.14
CA LEU A 38 -8.08 10.17 -2.33
C LEU A 38 -9.01 8.95 -2.41
N LEU A 39 -8.63 7.92 -3.17
CA LEU A 39 -9.39 6.68 -3.29
C LEU A 39 -9.54 5.99 -1.91
N LEU A 40 -8.44 5.86 -1.16
CA LEU A 40 -8.48 5.24 0.17
C LEU A 40 -9.30 6.04 1.17
N LEU A 41 -9.23 7.38 1.13
CA LEU A 41 -10.07 8.24 1.95
C LEU A 41 -11.56 8.05 1.62
N LEU A 42 -11.92 7.91 0.34
CA LEU A 42 -13.30 7.64 -0.07
C LEU A 42 -13.78 6.26 0.40
N VAL A 43 -12.94 5.23 0.26
CA VAL A 43 -13.24 3.87 0.75
C VAL A 43 -13.42 3.89 2.26
N TYR A 44 -12.50 4.51 3.00
CA TYR A 44 -12.60 4.66 4.46
C TYR A 44 -13.88 5.40 4.85
N LYS A 45 -14.20 6.52 4.19
CA LYS A 45 -15.42 7.30 4.46
C LYS A 45 -16.70 6.47 4.29
N LYS A 46 -16.74 5.61 3.27
CA LYS A 46 -17.91 4.76 2.97
C LYS A 46 -18.05 3.55 3.89
N THR A 47 -16.94 3.01 4.38
CA THR A 47 -16.91 1.74 5.11
C THR A 47 -16.84 1.92 6.62
N SER A 48 -16.31 3.05 7.09
CA SER A 48 -16.10 3.33 8.52
C SER A 48 -17.41 3.70 9.23
N ASN A 49 -17.66 3.08 10.38
CA ASN A 49 -18.78 3.42 11.25
C ASN A 49 -18.46 4.67 12.09
N GLN A 50 -18.64 5.84 11.51
CA GLN A 50 -18.34 7.14 12.14
C GLN A 50 -19.14 7.37 13.43
N ALA A 51 -20.40 6.93 13.48
CA ALA A 51 -21.24 7.07 14.67
C ALA A 51 -20.70 6.23 15.83
N GLY A 52 -20.37 4.97 15.58
CA GLY A 52 -19.76 4.07 16.58
C GLY A 52 -18.41 4.60 17.06
N ILE A 53 -17.56 5.08 16.14
CA ILE A 53 -16.27 5.70 16.48
C ILE A 53 -16.45 6.92 17.38
N LYS A 54 -17.41 7.80 17.07
CA LYS A 54 -17.68 9.00 17.89
C LYS A 54 -18.14 8.62 19.29
N GLN A 55 -19.04 7.64 19.41
CA GLN A 55 -19.51 7.15 20.70
C GLN A 55 -18.37 6.57 21.54
N VAL A 56 -17.52 5.72 20.96
CA VAL A 56 -16.38 5.14 21.67
C VAL A 56 -15.35 6.21 22.07
N LYS A 57 -15.06 7.19 21.21
CA LYS A 57 -14.20 8.33 21.54
C LYS A 57 -14.73 9.14 22.73
N ASN A 58 -16.05 9.36 22.81
CA ASN A 58 -16.65 10.03 23.95
C ASN A 58 -16.49 9.21 25.24
N ARG A 59 -16.62 7.88 25.15
CA ARG A 59 -16.42 6.98 26.29
C ARG A 59 -14.96 6.98 26.78
N ILE A 60 -14.00 6.98 25.86
CA ILE A 60 -12.57 7.15 26.18
C ILE A 60 -12.35 8.47 26.94
N LYS A 61 -12.90 9.59 26.44
CA LYS A 61 -12.79 10.89 27.11
C LYS A 61 -13.41 10.89 28.51
N ALA A 62 -14.57 10.25 28.68
CA ALA A 62 -15.24 10.13 29.97
C ALA A 62 -14.38 9.34 30.96
N SER A 63 -13.85 8.17 30.56
CA SER A 63 -12.97 7.37 31.43
C SER A 63 -11.67 8.11 31.78
N LEU A 64 -11.10 8.91 30.87
CA LEU A 64 -9.95 9.77 31.17
C LEU A 64 -10.27 10.88 32.17
N LEU A 65 -11.46 11.49 32.07
CA LEU A 65 -11.91 12.52 33.01
C LEU A 65 -12.16 11.93 34.40
N GLU A 66 -12.73 10.73 34.47
CA GLU A 66 -12.97 10.01 35.73
C GLU A 66 -11.66 9.68 36.45
N ILE A 67 -10.65 9.18 35.72
CA ILE A 67 -9.30 8.96 36.26
C ILE A 67 -8.72 10.26 36.82
N ARG A 68 -8.94 11.38 36.13
CA ARG A 68 -8.47 12.70 36.57
C ARG A 68 -9.25 13.24 37.77
N LEU A 69 -10.52 12.90 37.94
CA LEU A 69 -11.37 13.36 39.04
C LEU A 69 -11.16 12.54 40.33
N TYR A 70 -10.94 11.24 40.21
CA TYR A 70 -10.81 10.31 41.35
C TYR A 70 -9.36 9.83 41.56
N GLN A 71 -8.40 10.76 41.52
CA GLN A 71 -6.96 10.46 41.64
C GLN A 71 -6.55 9.81 42.98
N ASN A 72 -7.38 9.93 44.02
CA ASN A 72 -7.05 9.46 45.37
C ASN A 72 -7.78 8.18 45.80
N ASP A 73 -8.62 7.59 44.94
CA ASP A 73 -9.36 6.35 45.24
C ASP A 73 -8.94 5.22 44.30
N PHE A 74 -8.11 4.32 44.82
CA PHE A 74 -7.46 3.24 44.07
C PHE A 74 -8.44 2.20 43.53
N ARG A 75 -9.55 1.92 44.25
CA ARG A 75 -10.55 0.95 43.80
C ARG A 75 -11.37 1.50 42.64
N THR A 76 -11.71 2.79 42.70
CA THR A 76 -12.52 3.47 41.68
C THR A 76 -11.71 3.67 40.39
N GLN A 77 -10.40 3.94 40.50
CA GLN A 77 -9.50 4.02 39.35
C GLN A 77 -9.36 2.73 38.52
N LEU A 78 -9.28 1.56 39.18
CA LEU A 78 -9.11 0.30 38.47
C LEU A 78 -10.32 -0.02 37.57
N GLY A 79 -11.53 0.38 37.97
CA GLY A 79 -12.73 0.28 37.15
C GLY A 79 -12.64 1.14 35.89
N SER A 80 -12.26 2.41 36.04
CA SER A 80 -12.12 3.36 34.93
C SER A 80 -11.02 2.96 33.96
N GLN A 81 -9.90 2.41 34.44
CA GLN A 81 -8.83 1.88 33.59
C GLN A 81 -9.30 0.69 32.75
N LYS A 82 -10.02 -0.28 33.35
CA LYS A 82 -10.62 -1.39 32.60
C LYS A 82 -11.59 -0.89 31.53
N GLN A 83 -12.42 0.09 31.88
CA GLN A 83 -13.37 0.66 30.94
C GLN A 83 -12.68 1.43 29.80
N LEU A 84 -11.59 2.16 30.10
CA LEU A 84 -10.74 2.81 29.12
C LEU A 84 -10.10 1.80 28.15
N VAL A 85 -9.55 0.71 28.66
CA VAL A 85 -8.96 -0.36 27.83
C VAL A 85 -10.03 -1.00 26.94
N ALA A 86 -11.19 -1.36 27.49
CA ALA A 86 -12.28 -1.93 26.72
C ALA A 86 -12.80 -0.98 25.63
N ALA A 87 -12.90 0.32 25.93
CA ALA A 87 -13.29 1.33 24.94
C ALA A 87 -12.22 1.46 23.84
N ASN A 88 -10.94 1.44 24.17
CA ASN A 88 -9.87 1.46 23.16
C ASN A 88 -9.89 0.21 22.28
N LEU A 89 -10.08 -0.98 22.84
CA LEU A 89 -10.25 -2.21 22.05
C LEU A 89 -11.43 -2.10 21.08
N ARG A 90 -12.56 -1.58 21.55
CA ARG A 90 -13.73 -1.36 20.68
C ARG A 90 -13.48 -0.32 19.60
N TYR A 91 -12.70 0.72 19.90
CA TYR A 91 -12.26 1.70 18.90
C TYR A 91 -11.39 1.05 17.81
N LEU A 92 -10.47 0.17 18.20
CA LEU A 92 -9.63 -0.58 17.24
C LEU A 92 -10.47 -1.49 16.35
N LEU A 93 -11.44 -2.21 16.92
CA LEU A 93 -12.37 -3.06 16.16
C LEU A 93 -13.15 -2.27 15.10
N TYR A 94 -13.62 -1.06 15.42
CA TYR A 94 -14.28 -0.20 14.44
C TYR A 94 -13.35 0.25 13.30
N ASN A 95 -12.05 0.34 13.54
CA ASN A 95 -11.06 0.66 12.50
C ASN A 95 -10.62 -0.58 11.70
N LEU A 96 -10.80 -1.79 12.23
CA LEU A 96 -10.40 -3.01 11.56
C LEU A 96 -11.21 -3.26 10.28
N GLN A 97 -12.52 -3.00 10.31
CA GLN A 97 -13.41 -3.17 9.16
C GLN A 97 -12.96 -2.33 7.93
N PRO A 98 -12.80 -0.99 8.02
CA PRO A 98 -12.35 -0.21 6.88
C PRO A 98 -10.93 -0.59 6.45
N LEU A 99 -10.03 -0.96 7.38
CA LEU A 99 -8.69 -1.45 7.04
C LEU A 99 -8.73 -2.70 6.16
N LEU A 100 -9.53 -3.70 6.54
CA LEU A 100 -9.69 -4.93 5.76
C LEU A 100 -10.25 -4.66 4.36
N VAL A 101 -11.17 -3.71 4.21
CA VAL A 101 -11.68 -3.34 2.89
C VAL A 101 -10.62 -2.59 2.07
N MET A 102 -9.81 -1.74 2.69
CA MET A 102 -8.73 -1.00 2.02
C MET A 102 -7.56 -1.88 1.57
N ILE A 103 -7.34 -3.03 2.19
CA ILE A 103 -6.34 -4.01 1.75
C ILE A 103 -6.53 -4.36 0.26
N LEU A 104 -7.78 -4.56 -0.17
CA LEU A 104 -8.09 -4.96 -1.54
C LEU A 104 -7.60 -3.96 -2.61
N PRO A 105 -7.98 -2.66 -2.58
CA PRO A 105 -7.46 -1.70 -3.55
C PRO A 105 -5.96 -1.46 -3.41
N ILE A 106 -5.39 -1.52 -2.20
CA ILE A 106 -3.94 -1.35 -2.00
C ILE A 106 -3.17 -2.46 -2.72
N PHE A 107 -3.52 -3.73 -2.48
CA PHE A 107 -2.83 -4.85 -3.14
C PHE A 107 -2.95 -4.79 -4.65
N LEU A 108 -4.13 -4.43 -5.15
CA LEU A 108 -4.35 -4.30 -6.58
C LEU A 108 -3.48 -3.18 -7.17
N LEU A 109 -3.43 -2.01 -6.54
CA LEU A 109 -2.58 -0.90 -6.99
C LEU A 109 -1.10 -1.26 -6.92
N LEU A 110 -0.63 -1.92 -5.86
CA LEU A 110 0.76 -2.37 -5.74
C LEU A 110 1.14 -3.33 -6.88
N ALA A 111 0.27 -4.30 -7.20
CA ALA A 111 0.50 -5.21 -8.31
C ALA A 111 0.64 -4.45 -9.64
N GLN A 112 -0.21 -3.46 -9.89
CA GLN A 112 -0.13 -2.64 -11.10
C GLN A 112 1.11 -1.75 -11.13
N LEU A 113 1.46 -1.11 -10.02
CA LEU A 113 2.65 -0.27 -9.92
C LEU A 113 3.92 -1.09 -10.14
N ASN A 114 3.96 -2.33 -9.67
CA ASN A 114 5.09 -3.23 -9.93
C ASN A 114 5.26 -3.55 -11.43
N LEU A 115 4.16 -3.68 -12.18
CA LEU A 115 4.24 -3.89 -13.63
C LEU A 115 4.79 -2.67 -14.38
N TRP A 116 4.50 -1.46 -13.89
CA TRP A 116 4.91 -0.21 -14.54
C TRP A 116 6.27 0.31 -14.11
N PHE A 117 6.60 0.18 -12.83
CA PHE A 117 7.81 0.76 -12.22
C PHE A 117 8.78 -0.29 -11.69
N GLY A 118 8.40 -1.57 -11.63
CA GLY A 118 9.25 -2.64 -11.11
C GLY A 118 10.40 -3.02 -12.05
N TYR A 119 10.30 -2.67 -13.34
CA TYR A 119 11.33 -2.90 -14.33
C TYR A 119 11.69 -1.59 -15.03
N ARG A 120 12.98 -1.36 -15.16
CA ARG A 120 13.52 -0.26 -15.93
C ARG A 120 14.29 -0.82 -17.12
N ALA A 121 14.01 -0.33 -18.32
CA ALA A 121 14.79 -0.64 -19.50
C ALA A 121 16.23 -0.12 -19.32
N VAL A 122 17.21 -0.95 -19.71
CA VAL A 122 18.62 -0.57 -19.76
C VAL A 122 18.76 0.56 -20.78
N ARG A 123 19.47 1.64 -20.41
CA ARG A 123 19.73 2.73 -21.35
C ARG A 123 20.89 2.35 -22.28
N PRO A 124 20.89 2.80 -23.55
CA PRO A 124 22.05 2.63 -24.41
C PRO A 124 23.32 3.19 -23.75
N GLY A 125 24.38 2.37 -23.70
CA GLY A 125 25.65 2.72 -23.05
C GLY A 125 25.71 2.51 -21.53
N GLU A 126 24.67 1.97 -20.90
CA GLU A 126 24.67 1.64 -19.47
C GLU A 126 25.32 0.26 -19.23
N THR A 127 26.32 0.20 -18.34
CA THR A 127 26.91 -1.08 -17.91
C THR A 127 25.94 -1.80 -16.97
N PHE A 128 25.57 -3.04 -17.29
CA PHE A 128 24.68 -3.86 -16.46
C PHE A 128 25.28 -5.24 -16.19
N LEU A 129 24.85 -5.86 -15.09
CA LEU A 129 25.31 -7.18 -14.69
C LEU A 129 24.42 -8.27 -15.31
N LEU A 130 25.00 -9.13 -16.13
CA LEU A 130 24.32 -10.28 -16.71
C LEU A 130 24.62 -11.53 -15.88
N LYS A 131 23.56 -12.23 -15.45
CA LYS A 131 23.69 -13.54 -14.79
C LYS A 131 23.26 -14.64 -15.75
N VAL A 132 24.21 -15.43 -16.22
CA VAL A 132 23.95 -16.61 -17.07
C VAL A 132 23.92 -17.85 -16.21
N ARG A 133 22.92 -18.71 -16.39
CA ARG A 133 22.83 -20.01 -15.71
C ARG A 133 22.98 -21.11 -16.75
N PHE A 134 24.02 -21.92 -16.61
CA PHE A 134 24.23 -23.10 -17.45
C PHE A 134 23.58 -24.33 -16.82
N ILE A 135 22.97 -25.18 -17.65
CA ILE A 135 22.31 -26.43 -17.22
C ILE A 135 23.35 -27.53 -16.97
N THR A 136 24.52 -27.43 -17.62
CA THR A 136 25.62 -28.38 -17.52
C THR A 136 26.88 -27.67 -17.03
N ALA A 137 27.80 -28.39 -16.40
CA ALA A 137 29.10 -27.83 -16.04
C ALA A 137 29.84 -27.43 -17.32
N VAL A 138 30.12 -26.12 -17.45
CA VAL A 138 30.87 -25.57 -18.57
C VAL A 138 32.17 -24.98 -18.04
N ASP A 139 33.25 -25.20 -18.78
CA ASP A 139 34.57 -24.70 -18.45
C ASP A 139 34.63 -23.19 -18.67
N MET A 140 34.80 -22.43 -17.58
CA MET A 140 34.68 -20.97 -17.57
C MET A 140 35.83 -20.29 -18.34
N GLU A 141 36.99 -20.94 -18.43
CA GLU A 141 38.21 -20.35 -19.04
C GLU A 141 38.15 -20.31 -20.58
N ARG A 142 37.26 -21.10 -21.19
CA ARG A 142 37.10 -21.20 -22.66
C ARG A 142 35.83 -20.53 -23.18
N LEU A 143 35.08 -19.85 -22.30
CA LEU A 143 33.77 -19.32 -22.64
C LEU A 143 33.87 -17.86 -23.09
N THR A 144 33.77 -17.62 -24.39
CA THR A 144 33.55 -16.27 -24.94
C THR A 144 32.04 -16.06 -25.08
N LEU A 145 31.48 -15.16 -24.26
CA LEU A 145 30.06 -14.80 -24.30
C LEU A 145 29.89 -13.50 -25.07
N GLU A 146 29.32 -13.58 -26.26
CA GLU A 146 28.81 -12.42 -26.99
C GLU A 146 27.29 -12.36 -26.83
N LEU A 147 26.78 -11.19 -26.47
CA LEU A 147 25.35 -10.97 -26.28
C LEU A 147 24.77 -10.37 -27.55
N GLU A 148 24.08 -11.18 -28.35
CA GLU A 148 23.36 -10.70 -29.52
C GLU A 148 21.99 -10.14 -29.12
N ALA A 149 21.76 -8.86 -29.40
CA ALA A 149 20.48 -8.22 -29.10
C ALA A 149 19.41 -8.68 -30.12
N PRO A 150 18.19 -9.01 -29.68
CA PRO A 150 17.09 -9.34 -30.60
C PRO A 150 16.79 -8.19 -31.57
N PRO A 151 16.35 -8.48 -32.80
CA PRO A 151 15.97 -7.44 -33.76
C PRO A 151 14.83 -6.58 -33.19
N GLY A 152 15.06 -5.26 -33.08
CA GLY A 152 14.09 -4.28 -32.56
C GLY A 152 14.46 -3.62 -31.23
N LEU A 153 15.59 -4.00 -30.62
CA LEU A 153 16.18 -3.30 -29.47
C LEU A 153 17.48 -2.61 -29.93
N THR A 154 17.42 -1.29 -30.14
CA THR A 154 18.59 -0.43 -30.41
C THR A 154 19.09 0.25 -29.14
#